data_AF-A0A7K2VSL0-F1
#
_entry.id   AF-A0A7K2VSL0-F1
#
_cell.length_a   1.000
_cell.length_b   1.000
_cell.length_c   1.000
_cell.angle_alpha   90.00
_cell.angle_beta   90.00
_cell.angle_gamma   90.00
#
_symmetry.space_group_name_H-M   'P 1'
#
loop_
_entity.id
_entity.type
_entity.pdbx_description
1 polymer ?
#
loop_
_entity_poly.entity_id
_entity_poly.type
_entity_poly.pdbx_seq_one_letter_code
_entity_poly.pdbx_strand_id
1 'polypeptide(L)'
;SRPRAAKVELWMDVSFQLRLDAEREHLMVHKSFFGVFPSQDAKHGLFHYDYERDKADGYPDAHLQVDATSELFSTLNDPRCDTGRSLAQLHFPVGGKRFRPCLEDIIEFLVVERLVLARDGYEKVIEAGREGFRKNQLMAAMRRDRATVEAFVARYGIGSQV
;
A
#
# COMPACT_ATOMS: atom_id res chain seq x y z
N SER A 1 -0.38 -37.05 5.92
CA SER A 1 -0.70 -35.73 5.33
C SER A 1 0.46 -34.79 5.62
N ARG A 2 0.77 -33.81 4.75
CA ARG A 2 1.73 -32.75 5.14
C ARG A 2 1.13 -31.98 6.32
N PRO A 3 1.92 -31.63 7.35
CA PRO A 3 1.44 -30.77 8.43
C PRO A 3 0.94 -29.46 7.82
N ARG A 4 -0.23 -29.01 8.28
CA ARG A 4 -0.82 -27.73 7.89
C ARG A 4 -0.61 -26.81 9.07
N ALA A 5 0.01 -25.65 8.84
CA ALA A 5 0.11 -24.62 9.86
C ALA A 5 -1.30 -24.29 10.41
N ALA A 6 -1.38 -23.96 11.70
CA ALA A 6 -2.63 -23.51 12.31
C ALA A 6 -3.16 -22.29 11.53
N LYS A 7 -4.48 -22.20 11.36
CA LYS A 7 -5.09 -20.98 10.81
C LYS A 7 -4.88 -19.87 11.84
N VAL A 8 -4.08 -18.88 11.49
CA VAL A 8 -3.94 -17.63 12.23
C VAL A 8 -4.83 -16.60 11.54
N GLU A 9 -5.60 -15.86 12.33
CA GLU A 9 -6.33 -14.69 11.87
C GLU A 9 -5.43 -13.46 11.98
N LEU A 10 -5.48 -12.59 10.98
CA LEU A 10 -4.79 -11.30 10.99
C LEU A 10 -5.82 -10.19 10.95
N TRP A 11 -5.54 -9.10 11.63
CA TRP A 11 -6.36 -7.91 11.61
C TRP A 11 -5.69 -6.83 10.76
N MET A 12 -6.46 -6.11 9.95
CA MET A 12 -5.96 -4.97 9.19
C MET A 12 -6.72 -3.72 9.60
N ASP A 13 -6.00 -2.72 10.06
CA ASP A 13 -6.53 -1.39 10.35
C ASP A 13 -6.22 -0.44 9.19
N VAL A 14 -7.22 0.34 8.82
CA VAL A 14 -7.17 1.25 7.68
C VAL A 14 -7.80 2.57 8.11
N SER A 15 -7.03 3.65 8.08
CA SER A 15 -7.56 4.98 8.37
C SER A 15 -7.01 6.03 7.41
N PHE A 16 -7.84 7.06 7.18
CA PHE A 16 -7.52 8.20 6.34
C PHE A 16 -7.95 9.48 7.02
N GLN A 17 -7.08 10.48 7.00
CA GLN A 17 -7.44 11.87 7.25
C GLN A 17 -7.38 12.63 5.94
N LEU A 18 -8.52 13.19 5.54
CA LEU A 18 -8.66 13.98 4.33
C LEU A 18 -8.75 15.47 4.68
N ARG A 19 -8.19 16.32 3.82
CA ARG A 19 -8.41 17.76 3.83
C ARG A 19 -8.71 18.23 2.42
N LEU A 20 -9.35 19.38 2.28
CA LEU A 20 -9.41 20.05 0.99
C LEU A 20 -8.00 20.45 0.56
N ASP A 21 -7.75 20.43 -0.75
CA ASP A 21 -6.57 21.04 -1.34
C ASP A 21 -6.57 22.57 -1.19
N ALA A 22 -5.43 23.20 -1.52
CA ALA A 22 -5.26 24.65 -1.41
C ALA A 22 -6.33 25.43 -2.20
N GLU A 23 -6.74 24.91 -3.35
CA GLU A 23 -7.77 25.44 -4.25
C GLU A 23 -9.20 25.16 -3.75
N ARG A 24 -9.35 24.25 -2.79
CA ARG A 24 -10.62 23.82 -2.18
C ARG A 24 -11.58 23.10 -3.15
N GLU A 25 -11.03 22.45 -4.17
CA GLU A 25 -11.79 21.75 -5.21
C GLU A 25 -11.80 20.23 -5.01
N HIS A 26 -10.81 19.69 -4.30
CA HIS A 26 -10.64 18.24 -4.16
C HIS A 26 -10.28 17.81 -2.74
N LEU A 27 -10.76 16.62 -2.36
CA LEU A 27 -10.27 15.94 -1.16
C LEU A 27 -8.89 15.36 -1.43
N MET A 28 -7.97 15.68 -0.53
CA MET A 28 -6.58 15.28 -0.54
C MET A 28 -6.28 14.48 0.73
N VAL A 29 -5.56 13.36 0.57
CA VAL A 29 -5.02 12.63 1.71
C VAL A 29 -3.98 13.50 2.41
N HIS A 30 -4.26 13.82 3.68
CA HIS A 30 -3.34 14.45 4.60
C HIS A 30 -2.63 13.39 5.45
N LYS A 31 -3.35 12.35 5.90
CA LYS A 31 -2.77 11.17 6.53
C LYS A 31 -3.42 9.88 6.02
N SER A 32 -2.66 8.81 5.92
CA SER A 32 -3.20 7.46 5.79
C SER A 32 -2.38 6.47 6.60
N PHE A 33 -3.06 5.48 7.18
CA PHE A 33 -2.45 4.39 7.92
C PHE A 33 -3.02 3.07 7.42
N PHE A 34 -2.13 2.12 7.14
CA PHE A 34 -2.48 0.73 6.84
C PHE A 34 -1.63 -0.18 7.72
N GLY A 35 -2.22 -0.74 8.77
CA GLY A 35 -1.50 -1.60 9.71
C GLY A 35 -2.02 -3.02 9.69
N VAL A 36 -1.10 -3.99 9.80
CA VAL A 36 -1.44 -5.41 9.93
C VAL A 36 -1.04 -5.90 11.31
N PHE A 37 -1.97 -6.54 12.01
CA PHE A 37 -1.88 -6.88 13.43
C PHE A 37 -2.19 -8.36 13.67
N PRO A 38 -1.64 -8.93 14.76
CA PRO A 38 -1.93 -10.31 15.16
C PRO A 38 -3.37 -10.52 15.65
N SER A 39 -4.04 -9.46 16.11
CA SER A 39 -5.45 -9.46 16.54
C SER A 39 -6.00 -8.03 16.57
N GLN A 40 -7.32 -7.89 16.71
CA GLN A 40 -7.97 -6.57 16.78
C GLN A 40 -7.51 -5.72 17.96
N ASP A 41 -7.28 -6.34 19.13
CA ASP A 41 -6.89 -5.65 20.37
C ASP A 41 -5.36 -5.51 20.53
N ALA A 42 -4.59 -5.94 19.53
CA ALA A 42 -3.14 -5.91 19.59
C ALA A 42 -2.62 -4.47 19.62
N LYS A 43 -1.76 -4.17 20.59
CA LYS A 43 -1.14 -2.83 20.72
C LYS A 43 -0.03 -2.56 19.72
N HIS A 44 0.58 -3.63 19.19
CA HIS A 44 1.69 -3.56 18.24
C HIS A 44 1.33 -4.36 17.00
N GLY A 45 1.51 -3.73 15.84
CA GLY A 45 1.34 -4.37 14.54
C GLY A 45 2.58 -5.16 14.14
N LEU A 46 2.41 -6.09 13.21
CA LEU A 46 3.50 -6.77 12.51
C LEU A 46 4.27 -5.81 11.62
N PHE A 47 3.52 -4.98 10.89
CA PHE A 47 4.05 -3.90 10.08
C PHE A 47 2.92 -2.91 9.78
N HIS A 48 3.30 -1.70 9.41
CA HIS A 48 2.37 -0.69 8.93
C HIS A 48 3.00 0.27 7.94
N TYR A 49 2.15 0.74 7.02
CA TYR A 49 2.46 1.82 6.10
C TYR A 49 1.80 3.09 6.58
N ASP A 50 2.62 4.13 6.71
CA ASP A 50 2.18 5.46 7.06
C ASP A 50 2.39 6.41 5.90
N TYR A 51 1.45 7.34 5.79
CA TYR A 51 1.65 8.56 5.07
C TYR A 51 1.15 9.73 5.91
N GLU A 52 1.96 10.75 6.08
CA GLU A 52 1.62 12.03 6.68
C GLU A 52 2.23 13.12 5.83
N ARG A 53 1.37 14.01 5.32
CA ARG A 53 1.80 15.14 4.50
C ARG A 53 2.40 16.23 5.38
N ASP A 54 3.51 16.80 4.92
CA ASP A 54 4.21 17.92 5.58
C ASP A 54 4.66 17.52 6.99
N LYS A 55 5.20 16.30 7.12
CA LYS A 55 5.59 15.75 8.42
C LYS A 55 6.72 16.60 9.04
N ALA A 56 6.42 17.25 10.16
CA ALA A 56 7.26 18.32 10.71
C ALA A 56 8.45 17.84 11.58
N ASP A 57 8.50 16.55 11.91
CA ASP A 57 9.46 15.95 12.83
C ASP A 57 10.75 15.43 12.14
N GLY A 58 10.86 15.61 10.82
CA GLY A 58 12.02 15.19 10.02
C GLY A 58 11.98 13.74 9.54
N TYR A 59 10.94 12.98 9.86
CA TYR A 59 10.74 11.65 9.28
C TYR A 59 10.16 11.73 7.86
N PRO A 60 10.35 10.67 7.04
CA PRO A 60 9.76 10.62 5.70
C PRO A 60 8.24 10.71 5.75
N ASP A 61 7.67 11.52 4.86
CA ASP A 61 6.22 11.66 4.67
C ASP A 61 5.54 10.30 4.45
N ALA A 62 6.16 9.40 3.69
CA ALA A 62 5.70 8.03 3.51
C ALA A 62 6.76 7.05 4.03
N HIS A 63 6.37 6.10 4.87
CA HIS A 63 7.30 5.12 5.42
C HIS A 63 6.60 3.80 5.76
N LEU A 64 7.43 2.76 5.88
CA LEU A 64 7.06 1.43 6.31
C LEU A 64 7.79 1.13 7.62
N GLN A 65 7.06 0.65 8.62
CA GLN A 65 7.62 0.14 9.86
C GLN A 65 7.30 -1.34 9.98
N VAL A 66 8.24 -2.13 10.46
CA VAL A 66 8.12 -3.59 10.59
C VAL A 66 8.63 -3.99 11.97
N ASP A 67 7.83 -4.73 12.74
CA ASP A 67 8.26 -5.30 14.01
C ASP A 67 9.10 -6.56 13.76
N ALA A 68 10.42 -6.36 13.73
CA ALA A 68 11.37 -7.43 13.49
C ALA A 68 11.38 -8.52 14.58
N THR A 69 10.81 -8.22 15.76
CA THR A 69 10.82 -9.13 16.92
C THR A 69 9.55 -9.94 17.06
N SER A 70 8.54 -9.71 16.22
CA SER A 70 7.28 -10.42 16.31
C SER A 70 7.45 -11.92 16.03
N GLU A 71 7.18 -12.75 17.04
CA GLU A 71 7.19 -14.21 16.92
C GLU A 71 6.15 -14.73 15.92
N LEU A 72 5.13 -13.92 15.60
CA LEU A 72 4.08 -14.30 14.66
C LEU A 72 4.64 -14.49 13.24
N PHE A 73 5.69 -13.76 12.85
CA PHE A 73 6.36 -14.01 11.58
C PHE A 73 6.91 -15.44 11.47
N SER A 74 7.34 -16.05 12.58
CA SER A 74 7.80 -17.44 12.58
C SER A 74 6.65 -18.46 12.53
N THR A 75 5.47 -18.07 13.04
CA THR A 75 4.28 -18.94 13.07
C THR A 75 3.51 -18.89 11.75
N LEU A 76 3.38 -17.71 11.13
CA LEU A 76 2.83 -17.56 9.78
C LEU A 76 3.69 -18.28 8.74
N ASN A 77 4.98 -18.44 9.03
CA ASN A 77 5.98 -18.97 8.13
C ASN A 77 6.71 -20.18 8.73
N ASP A 78 5.97 -21.21 9.18
CA ASP A 78 6.58 -22.44 9.68
C ASP A 78 7.48 -23.06 8.58
N PRO A 79 8.81 -23.05 8.75
CA PRO A 79 9.74 -23.49 7.71
C PRO A 79 9.63 -25.00 7.43
N ARG A 80 9.01 -25.78 8.33
CA ARG A 80 8.71 -27.21 8.09
C ARG A 80 7.57 -27.40 7.10
N CYS A 81 6.73 -26.38 6.94
CA CYS A 81 5.62 -26.35 6.01
C CYS A 81 5.95 -25.53 4.75
N ASP A 82 6.79 -24.49 4.88
CA ASP A 82 7.26 -23.64 3.78
C ASP A 82 8.61 -22.94 4.06
N THR A 83 9.70 -23.47 3.50
CA THR A 83 11.08 -23.08 3.82
C THR A 83 11.52 -21.70 3.28
N GLY A 84 10.69 -20.96 2.55
CA GLY A 84 11.08 -19.77 1.78
C GLY A 84 10.58 -18.43 2.31
N ARG A 85 10.08 -18.34 3.55
CA ARG A 85 9.26 -17.19 3.98
C ARG A 85 9.61 -16.58 5.34
N SER A 86 10.87 -16.59 5.76
CA SER A 86 11.27 -15.78 6.94
C SER A 86 10.96 -14.30 6.73
N LEU A 87 10.91 -13.50 7.80
CA LEU A 87 10.71 -12.04 7.68
C LEU A 87 11.67 -11.40 6.65
N ALA A 88 12.91 -11.88 6.59
CA ALA A 88 13.94 -11.41 5.67
C ALA A 88 13.64 -11.72 4.19
N GLN A 89 12.65 -12.55 3.89
CA GLN A 89 12.25 -12.97 2.55
C GLN A 89 10.94 -12.33 2.08
N LEU A 90 10.28 -11.53 2.91
CA LEU A 90 9.04 -10.83 2.53
C LEU A 90 9.34 -9.62 1.63
N HIS A 91 8.61 -9.50 0.52
CA HIS A 91 8.76 -8.41 -0.45
C HIS A 91 7.74 -7.32 -0.20
N PHE A 92 8.00 -6.48 0.80
CA PHE A 92 7.14 -5.36 1.14
C PHE A 92 6.96 -4.39 -0.05
N PRO A 93 5.72 -4.11 -0.50
CA PRO A 93 5.48 -3.16 -1.58
C PRO A 93 5.87 -1.73 -1.18
N VAL A 94 6.34 -0.96 -2.16
CA VAL A 94 6.67 0.48 -2.00
C VAL A 94 5.88 1.37 -2.97
N GLY A 95 4.81 0.82 -3.58
CA GLY A 95 3.86 1.54 -4.43
C GLY A 95 4.17 1.53 -5.94
N GLY A 96 4.91 0.50 -6.34
CA GLY A 96 5.27 0.28 -7.74
C GLY A 96 6.25 1.34 -8.24
N LYS A 97 6.14 1.70 -9.53
CA LYS A 97 7.16 2.51 -10.21
C LYS A 97 7.11 4.02 -9.91
N ARG A 98 6.01 4.54 -9.35
CA ARG A 98 5.74 6.00 -9.37
C ARG A 98 5.05 6.57 -8.13
N PHE A 99 4.31 5.77 -7.37
CA PHE A 99 3.50 6.27 -6.26
C PHE A 99 3.78 5.45 -5.01
N ARG A 100 3.24 5.88 -3.86
CA ARG A 100 3.26 5.08 -2.61
C ARG A 100 2.26 3.90 -2.70
N PRO A 101 2.38 2.87 -1.84
CA PRO A 101 1.42 1.78 -1.80
C PRO A 101 -0.01 2.27 -1.60
N CYS A 102 -0.95 1.69 -2.34
CA CYS A 102 -2.37 1.76 -2.04
C CYS A 102 -2.79 0.57 -1.17
N LEU A 103 -4.04 0.58 -0.69
CA LEU A 103 -4.59 -0.52 0.10
C LEU A 103 -4.53 -1.85 -0.67
N GLU A 104 -4.82 -1.79 -1.97
CA GLU A 104 -4.79 -2.93 -2.89
C GLU A 104 -3.41 -3.58 -2.97
N ASP A 105 -2.33 -2.79 -2.92
CA ASP A 105 -0.95 -3.31 -2.91
C ASP A 105 -0.65 -4.12 -1.64
N ILE A 106 -1.21 -3.71 -0.51
CA ILE A 106 -1.01 -4.39 0.78
C ILE A 106 -1.85 -5.67 0.85
N ILE A 107 -3.09 -5.64 0.37
CA ILE A 107 -3.93 -6.84 0.28
C ILE A 107 -3.29 -7.87 -0.66
N GLU A 108 -2.82 -7.44 -1.83
CA GLU A 108 -2.15 -8.34 -2.78
C GLU A 108 -0.87 -8.90 -2.18
N PHE A 109 -0.07 -8.08 -1.48
CA PHE A 109 1.12 -8.54 -0.74
C PHE A 109 0.78 -9.66 0.24
N LEU A 110 -0.24 -9.49 1.08
CA LEU A 110 -0.64 -10.51 2.05
C LEU A 110 -1.00 -11.85 1.38
N VAL A 111 -1.58 -11.80 0.19
CA VAL A 111 -1.97 -13.00 -0.58
C VAL A 111 -0.77 -13.62 -1.30
N VAL A 112 0.04 -12.82 -1.99
CA VAL A 112 1.20 -13.29 -2.79
C VAL A 112 2.30 -13.85 -1.90
N GLU A 113 2.52 -13.23 -0.73
CA GLU A 113 3.41 -13.77 0.31
C GLU A 113 2.75 -14.90 1.12
N ARG A 114 1.51 -15.27 0.75
CA ARG A 114 0.77 -16.42 1.27
C ARG A 114 0.57 -16.35 2.79
N LEU A 115 0.41 -15.13 3.31
CA LEU A 115 0.08 -14.82 4.71
C LEU A 115 -1.43 -14.93 4.95
N VAL A 116 -2.24 -14.73 3.91
CA VAL A 116 -3.71 -14.90 3.94
C VAL A 116 -4.21 -15.69 2.73
N LEU A 117 -5.42 -16.21 2.83
CA LEU A 117 -6.13 -16.83 1.70
C LEU A 117 -7.04 -15.79 1.04
N ALA A 118 -6.98 -15.69 -0.28
CA ALA A 118 -7.89 -14.87 -1.07
C ALA A 118 -9.14 -15.65 -1.52
N ARG A 119 -10.16 -14.90 -1.94
CA ARG A 119 -11.31 -15.43 -2.67
C ARG A 119 -11.00 -15.49 -4.16
N ASP A 120 -11.67 -16.37 -4.88
CA ASP A 120 -11.51 -16.47 -6.34
C ASP A 120 -11.82 -15.13 -7.02
N GLY A 121 -10.94 -14.70 -7.93
CA GLY A 121 -11.08 -13.47 -8.70
C GLY A 121 -10.73 -12.17 -7.96
N TYR A 122 -10.09 -12.25 -6.79
CA TYR A 122 -9.64 -11.08 -6.02
C TYR A 122 -8.74 -10.14 -6.84
N GLU A 123 -7.95 -10.69 -7.75
CA GLU A 123 -7.00 -9.96 -8.60
C GLU A 123 -7.70 -8.89 -9.43
N LYS A 124 -8.91 -9.19 -9.94
CA LYS A 124 -9.70 -8.25 -10.75
C LYS A 124 -10.18 -7.07 -9.93
N VAL A 125 -10.54 -7.31 -8.66
CA VAL A 125 -11.02 -6.27 -7.74
C VAL A 125 -9.86 -5.36 -7.34
N ILE A 126 -8.72 -5.97 -6.99
CA ILE A 126 -7.48 -5.28 -6.65
C ILE A 126 -7.00 -4.41 -7.82
N GLU A 127 -6.95 -4.94 -9.03
CA GLU A 127 -6.43 -4.17 -10.18
C GLU A 127 -7.32 -2.98 -10.53
N ALA A 128 -8.65 -3.14 -10.47
CA ALA A 128 -9.58 -2.03 -10.72
C ALA A 128 -9.42 -0.90 -9.69
N GLY A 129 -9.31 -1.22 -8.40
CA GLY A 129 -9.09 -0.23 -7.33
C GLY A 129 -7.75 0.49 -7.49
N ARG A 130 -6.69 -0.28 -7.73
CA ARG A 130 -5.32 0.21 -7.96
C ARG A 130 -5.21 1.11 -9.18
N GLU A 131 -5.85 0.77 -10.29
CA GLU A 131 -5.89 1.62 -11.49
C GLU A 131 -6.55 2.97 -11.18
N GLY A 132 -7.69 2.94 -10.48
CA GLY A 132 -8.39 4.14 -10.02
C GLY A 132 -7.49 5.01 -9.12
N PHE A 133 -6.82 4.40 -8.15
CA PHE A 133 -5.86 5.09 -7.28
C PHE A 133 -4.73 5.75 -8.09
N ARG A 134 -4.06 4.99 -8.98
CA ARG A 134 -2.95 5.50 -9.80
C ARG A 134 -3.38 6.64 -10.71
N LYS A 135 -4.56 6.54 -11.32
CA LYS A 135 -5.14 7.61 -12.14
C LYS A 135 -5.39 8.86 -11.31
N ASN A 136 -5.95 8.71 -10.10
CA ASN A 136 -6.18 9.84 -9.20
C ASN A 136 -4.88 10.50 -8.73
N GLN A 137 -3.85 9.71 -8.38
CA GLN A 137 -2.54 10.24 -8.02
C GLN A 137 -1.89 10.99 -9.19
N LEU A 138 -1.94 10.43 -10.41
CA LEU A 138 -1.42 11.08 -11.61
C LEU A 138 -2.15 12.39 -11.88
N MET A 139 -3.48 12.40 -11.86
CA MET A 139 -4.26 13.61 -12.06
C MET A 139 -3.97 14.67 -11.00
N ALA A 140 -3.74 14.27 -9.74
CA ALA A 140 -3.34 15.20 -8.68
C ALA A 140 -1.95 15.78 -8.93
N ALA A 141 -0.97 14.95 -9.31
CA ALA A 141 0.39 15.40 -9.65
C ALA A 141 0.39 16.37 -10.85
N MET A 142 -0.37 16.04 -11.91
CA MET A 142 -0.53 16.91 -13.09
C MET A 142 -1.13 18.27 -12.74
N ARG A 143 -2.14 18.30 -11.86
CA ARG A 143 -2.74 19.56 -11.40
C ARG A 143 -1.76 20.42 -10.61
N ARG A 144 -0.85 19.80 -9.86
CA ARG A 144 0.17 20.50 -9.06
C ARG A 144 1.35 21.03 -9.88
N ASP A 145 1.60 20.46 -11.05
CA ASP A 145 2.69 20.87 -11.93
C ASP A 145 2.19 21.09 -13.37
N ARG A 146 1.35 22.12 -13.54
CA ARG A 146 0.74 22.45 -14.83
C ARG A 146 1.79 22.82 -15.89
N ALA A 147 2.87 23.47 -15.50
CA ALA A 147 3.93 23.87 -16.43
C ALA A 147 4.60 22.63 -17.08
N THR A 148 4.92 21.59 -16.29
CA THR A 148 5.43 20.33 -16.84
C THR A 148 4.41 19.64 -17.75
N VAL A 149 3.13 19.70 -17.41
CA VAL A 149 2.06 19.15 -18.26
C VAL A 149 1.95 19.91 -19.58
N GLU A 150 1.98 21.23 -19.56
CA GLU A 150 1.96 22.08 -20.76
C GLU A 150 3.16 21.79 -21.66
N ALA A 151 4.36 21.66 -21.09
CA ALA A 151 5.57 21.29 -21.83
C ALA A 151 5.47 19.87 -22.44
N PHE A 152 4.90 18.91 -21.70
CA PHE A 152 4.65 17.56 -22.20
C PHE A 152 3.69 17.58 -23.39
N VAL A 153 2.57 18.31 -23.29
CA VAL A 153 1.58 18.44 -24.37
C VAL A 153 2.15 19.18 -25.58
N ALA A 154 2.94 20.23 -25.40
CA ALA A 154 3.59 20.92 -26.51
C ALA A 154 4.57 20.00 -27.29
N ARG A 155 5.23 19.07 -26.59
CA ARG A 155 6.22 18.15 -27.17
C ARG A 155 5.61 16.90 -27.79
N TYR A 156 4.59 16.33 -27.16
CA TYR A 156 4.03 15.02 -27.50
C TYR A 156 2.54 15.02 -27.83
N GLY A 157 1.86 16.14 -27.58
CA GLY A 157 0.47 16.31 -27.96
C GLY A 157 0.37 16.19 -29.47
N ILE A 158 -0.47 15.26 -29.93
CA ILE A 158 -0.80 15.14 -31.35
C ILE A 158 -1.48 16.47 -31.70
N GLY A 159 -0.80 17.29 -32.51
CA GLY A 159 -1.42 18.47 -33.09
C GLY A 159 -2.73 18.05 -33.72
N SER A 160 -3.83 18.69 -33.31
CA SER A 160 -5.13 18.55 -33.94
C SER A 160 -4.97 19.04 -35.38
N GLN A 161 -4.50 18.18 -36.27
CA GLN A 161 -4.61 18.38 -37.71
C GLN A 161 -6.06 18.05 -38.05
N VAL A 162 -6.91 19.06 -37.90
CA VAL A 162 -8.20 19.18 -38.59
C VAL A 162 -8.18 20.51 -39.32
#